data_AF-A0A2N8P6P9-F1
#
_entry.id   AF-A0A2N8P6P9-F1
#
_cell.length_a   1.000
_cell.length_b   1.000
_cell.length_c   1.000
_cell.angle_alpha   90.00
_cell.angle_beta   90.00
_cell.angle_gamma   90.00
#
_symmetry.space_group_name_H-M   'P 1'
#
loop_
_entity.id
_entity.type
_entity.pdbx_description
1 polymer ?
#
loop_
_entity_poly.entity_id
_entity_poly.type
_entity_poly.pdbx_seq_one_letter_code
_entity_poly.pdbx_strand_id
1 'polypeptide(L)'
;MLGTGALRAHLIEARLAGTIATTREQSLRRYRLFAARDPRALLGLDPERDWSFGEVLRLMGQECGISADPAHTSGLDVIDPDRTIAGLDAFADRLAVAAGRRVPVLLGTGHPHRLLEFYAALADALSSVGCTVLTPAYGHRVDIATRFGVRTRVLDYVRGVALMREPGVRGAPSEGGVHTHSPLPVRTALGVAAASAGPLPGLVIGDHGWVCGAGQLGIEAIGLADADDPAPFVGRAEGRLSAVVPLDDAVRSTHYRPLIRYILNRAHLS
;
A
#
# COMPACT_ATOMS: atom_id res chain seq x y z
N MET A 1 -14.12 -21.65 -5.07
CA MET A 1 -13.59 -20.76 -4.02
C MET A 1 -12.32 -21.37 -3.46
N LEU A 2 -11.25 -20.59 -3.26
CA LEU A 2 -10.15 -21.04 -2.40
C LEU A 2 -10.67 -20.99 -0.97
N GLY A 3 -10.73 -22.12 -0.28
CA GLY A 3 -10.99 -22.11 1.16
C GLY A 3 -9.84 -21.39 1.89
N THR A 4 -10.08 -20.89 3.10
CA THR A 4 -9.08 -20.15 3.90
C THR A 4 -7.76 -20.92 4.03
N GLY A 5 -7.80 -22.24 4.15
CA GLY A 5 -6.59 -23.09 4.17
C GLY A 5 -5.79 -23.07 2.86
N ALA A 6 -6.45 -23.01 1.70
CA ALA A 6 -5.76 -22.94 0.40
C ALA A 6 -5.15 -21.55 0.15
N LEU A 7 -5.81 -20.48 0.61
CA LEU A 7 -5.23 -19.13 0.61
C LEU A 7 -4.00 -19.08 1.51
N ARG A 8 -4.08 -19.62 2.73
CA ARG A 8 -2.96 -19.68 3.68
C ARG A 8 -1.77 -20.43 3.11
N ALA A 9 -2.00 -21.59 2.50
CA ALA A 9 -0.95 -22.36 1.83
C ALA A 9 -0.28 -21.54 0.72
N HIS A 10 -1.08 -20.89 -0.14
CA HIS A 10 -0.57 -20.02 -1.21
C HIS A 10 0.27 -18.85 -0.67
N LEU A 11 -0.17 -18.20 0.41
CA LEU A 11 0.57 -17.10 1.04
C LEU A 11 1.99 -17.54 1.44
N ILE A 12 2.11 -18.74 2.03
CA ILE A 12 3.39 -19.31 2.47
C ILE A 12 4.24 -19.74 1.28
N GLU A 13 3.67 -20.50 0.34
CA GLU A 13 4.39 -21.03 -0.82
C GLU A 13 4.93 -19.92 -1.73
N ALA A 14 4.14 -18.85 -1.91
CA ALA A 14 4.53 -17.69 -2.69
C ALA A 14 5.39 -16.68 -1.91
N ARG A 15 5.63 -16.91 -0.62
CA ARG A 15 6.34 -16.02 0.31
C ARG A 15 5.71 -14.62 0.41
N LEU A 16 4.40 -14.52 0.23
CA LEU A 16 3.63 -13.31 0.57
C LEU A 16 3.51 -13.15 2.09
N ALA A 17 3.42 -14.27 2.80
CA ALA A 17 3.52 -14.36 4.26
C ALA A 17 4.25 -15.66 4.63
N GLY A 18 4.49 -15.91 5.91
CA GLY A 18 5.46 -16.89 6.38
C GLY A 18 6.87 -16.29 6.31
N THR A 19 7.88 -17.09 5.99
CA THR A 19 9.24 -16.59 5.80
C THR A 19 9.37 -15.81 4.49
N ILE A 20 9.63 -14.51 4.60
CA ILE A 20 9.69 -13.58 3.47
C ILE A 20 11.13 -13.26 3.06
N ALA A 21 11.32 -12.53 1.95
CA ALA A 21 12.67 -12.20 1.48
C ALA A 21 13.35 -11.09 2.30
N THR A 22 12.55 -10.24 2.94
CA THR A 22 13.00 -9.14 3.80
C THR A 22 13.82 -9.68 4.98
N THR A 23 15.02 -9.12 5.17
CA THR A 23 15.87 -9.52 6.29
C THR A 23 15.44 -8.81 7.57
N ARG A 24 15.66 -9.49 8.69
CA ARG A 24 15.36 -8.94 10.01
C ARG A 24 16.12 -7.65 10.27
N GLU A 25 17.37 -7.56 9.83
CA GLU A 25 18.22 -6.38 9.91
C GLU A 25 17.61 -5.19 9.16
N GLN A 26 17.03 -5.43 7.98
CA GLN A 26 16.36 -4.41 7.18
C GLN A 26 15.13 -3.87 7.91
N SER A 27 14.24 -4.74 8.39
CA SER A 27 13.06 -4.35 9.18
C SER A 27 13.47 -3.53 10.40
N LEU A 28 14.41 -4.04 11.22
CA LEU A 28 14.86 -3.34 12.42
C LEU A 28 15.53 -1.99 12.11
N ARG A 29 16.25 -1.88 10.99
CA ARG A 29 16.81 -0.61 10.53
C ARG A 29 15.68 0.37 10.18
N ARG A 30 14.65 -0.07 9.46
CA ARG A 30 13.50 0.77 9.09
C ARG A 30 12.71 1.22 10.30
N TYR A 31 12.53 0.37 11.31
CA TYR A 31 11.86 0.73 12.56
C TYR A 31 12.62 1.80 13.34
N ARG A 32 13.95 1.70 13.40
CA ARG A 32 14.79 2.75 14.01
C ARG A 32 14.70 4.06 13.24
N LEU A 33 14.68 4.02 11.92
CA LEU A 33 14.48 5.22 11.09
C LEU A 33 13.11 5.85 11.34
N PHE A 34 12.05 5.06 11.46
CA PHE A 34 10.72 5.56 11.81
C PHE A 34 10.71 6.22 13.18
N ALA A 35 11.28 5.56 14.20
CA ALA A 35 11.37 6.10 15.55
C ALA A 35 12.20 7.40 15.61
N ALA A 36 13.18 7.56 14.71
CA ALA A 36 13.95 8.79 14.53
C ALA A 36 13.27 9.82 13.63
N ARG A 37 11.99 9.63 13.25
CA ARG A 37 11.21 10.48 12.33
C ARG A 37 11.87 10.72 10.98
N ASP A 38 12.61 9.74 10.44
CA ASP A 38 13.15 9.85 9.09
C ASP A 38 11.99 9.87 8.06
N PRO A 39 11.88 10.93 7.22
CA PRO A 39 10.78 11.06 6.26
C PRO A 39 10.63 9.88 5.30
N ARG A 40 11.72 9.15 5.02
CA ARG A 40 11.73 7.97 4.13
C ARG A 40 11.11 6.74 4.80
N ALA A 41 11.01 6.72 6.12
CA ALA A 41 10.35 5.68 6.89
C ALA A 41 8.93 6.10 7.31
N LEU A 42 8.67 7.40 7.45
CA LEU A 42 7.35 7.94 7.74
C LEU A 42 6.36 7.84 6.58
N LEU A 43 6.84 7.77 5.33
CA LEU A 43 6.00 7.62 4.13
C LEU A 43 4.91 8.71 4.01
N GLY A 44 5.13 9.88 4.61
CA GLY A 44 4.18 10.99 4.61
C GLY A 44 3.15 10.99 5.74
N LEU A 45 3.21 10.01 6.65
CA LEU A 45 2.55 10.08 7.95
C LEU A 45 3.26 11.11 8.84
N ASP A 46 2.49 11.82 9.65
CA ASP A 46 2.97 12.65 10.75
C ASP A 46 2.36 12.09 12.04
N PRO A 47 3.04 11.15 12.74
CA PRO A 47 2.47 10.44 13.88
C PRO A 47 2.09 11.39 15.02
N GLU A 48 0.93 11.17 15.63
CA GLU A 48 0.38 12.05 16.69
C GLU A 48 1.26 12.08 17.94
N ARG A 49 1.97 10.98 18.19
CA ARG A 49 2.88 10.83 19.33
C ARG A 49 4.25 10.36 18.88
N ASP A 50 5.20 10.47 19.79
CA ASP A 50 6.51 9.85 19.62
C ASP A 50 6.37 8.34 19.77
N TRP A 51 6.91 7.61 18.78
CA TRP A 51 7.00 6.15 18.82
C TRP A 51 8.46 5.75 19.02
N SER A 52 8.77 5.20 20.19
CA SER A 52 10.08 4.60 20.42
C SER A 52 10.27 3.35 19.55
N PHE A 53 11.53 2.98 19.29
CA PHE A 53 11.83 1.75 18.56
C PHE A 53 11.16 0.50 19.17
N GLY A 54 11.12 0.39 20.50
CA GLY A 54 10.48 -0.73 21.18
C GLY A 54 8.96 -0.76 20.99
N GLU A 55 8.31 0.40 20.92
CA GLU A 55 6.88 0.48 20.64
C GLU A 55 6.55 0.15 19.19
N VAL A 56 7.38 0.61 18.24
CA VAL A 56 7.25 0.23 16.82
C VAL A 56 7.43 -1.29 16.69
N LEU A 57 8.48 -1.86 17.28
CA LEU A 57 8.72 -3.31 17.23
C LEU A 57 7.55 -4.11 17.79
N ARG A 58 7.01 -3.70 18.95
CA ARG A 58 5.84 -4.34 19.56
C ARG A 58 4.60 -4.21 18.69
N LEU A 59 4.35 -3.04 18.10
CA LEU A 59 3.24 -2.83 17.19
C LEU A 59 3.35 -3.75 15.96
N MET A 60 4.52 -3.80 15.34
CA MET A 60 4.75 -4.67 14.19
C MET A 60 4.55 -6.15 14.54
N GLY A 61 4.96 -6.57 15.74
CA GLY A 61 4.67 -7.93 16.22
C GLY A 61 3.17 -8.20 16.41
N GLN A 62 2.38 -7.18 16.76
CA GLN A 62 0.93 -7.31 16.91
C GLN A 62 0.21 -7.31 15.55
N GLU A 63 0.59 -6.40 14.65
CA GLU A 63 -0.08 -6.19 13.37
C GLU A 63 0.36 -7.19 12.30
N CYS A 64 1.66 -7.48 12.21
CA CYS A 64 2.24 -8.36 11.19
C CYS A 64 2.52 -9.78 11.71
N GLY A 65 2.58 -9.97 13.03
CA GLY A 65 2.99 -11.24 13.64
C GLY A 65 4.49 -11.52 13.55
N ILE A 66 5.31 -10.49 13.28
CA ILE A 66 6.77 -10.60 13.30
C ILE A 66 7.28 -10.82 14.73
N SER A 67 8.53 -11.27 14.88
CA SER A 67 9.12 -11.43 16.22
C SER A 67 9.20 -10.07 16.94
N ALA A 68 8.58 -9.95 18.11
CA ALA A 68 8.69 -8.74 18.95
C ALA A 68 9.92 -8.78 19.88
N ASP A 69 10.72 -9.84 19.84
CA ASP A 69 11.93 -9.97 20.65
C ASP A 69 13.04 -9.04 20.14
N PRO A 70 13.51 -8.07 20.94
CA PRO A 70 14.60 -7.18 20.54
C PRO A 70 15.95 -7.90 20.40
N ALA A 71 16.13 -9.09 20.99
CA ALA A 71 17.33 -9.90 20.84
C ALA A 71 17.36 -10.67 19.50
N HIS A 72 16.20 -10.83 18.83
CA HIS A 72 16.14 -11.43 17.51
C HIS A 72 16.51 -10.40 16.43
N THR A 73 17.80 -10.31 16.12
CA THR A 73 18.37 -9.23 15.28
C THR A 73 18.77 -9.64 13.88
N SER A 74 18.74 -10.93 13.52
CA SER A 74 19.26 -11.43 12.24
C SER A 74 18.46 -12.57 11.65
N GLY A 75 18.54 -12.73 10.33
CA GLY A 75 17.85 -13.77 9.57
C GLY A 75 16.79 -13.20 8.64
N LEU A 76 15.88 -14.05 8.17
CA LEU A 76 14.71 -13.61 7.41
C LEU A 76 13.57 -13.27 8.36
N ASP A 77 12.82 -12.23 8.04
CA ASP A 77 11.62 -11.89 8.79
C ASP A 77 10.48 -12.86 8.48
N VAL A 78 9.48 -12.87 9.35
CA VAL A 78 8.31 -13.75 9.22
C VAL A 78 7.04 -12.94 9.43
N ILE A 79 6.18 -12.89 8.40
CA ILE A 79 4.82 -12.35 8.54
C ILE A 79 3.90 -13.52 8.90
N ASP A 80 3.07 -13.36 9.91
CA ASP A 80 2.05 -14.36 10.26
C ASP A 80 0.96 -14.40 9.16
N PRO A 81 0.79 -15.53 8.43
CA PRO A 81 -0.21 -15.64 7.38
C PRO A 81 -1.64 -15.37 7.86
N ASP A 82 -1.94 -15.65 9.13
CA ASP A 82 -3.28 -15.45 9.68
C ASP A 82 -3.54 -13.94 9.91
N ARG A 83 -2.50 -13.13 10.15
CA ARG A 83 -2.57 -11.65 10.15
C ARG A 83 -2.82 -11.11 8.75
N THR A 84 -2.16 -11.67 7.74
CA THR A 84 -2.42 -11.32 6.34
C THR A 84 -3.87 -11.60 5.96
N ILE A 85 -4.40 -12.79 6.29
CA ILE A 85 -5.81 -13.15 6.00
C ILE A 85 -6.79 -12.21 6.71
N ALA A 86 -6.58 -11.92 7.99
CA ALA A 86 -7.42 -10.98 8.73
C ALA A 86 -7.36 -9.56 8.14
N GLY A 87 -6.18 -9.13 7.66
CA GLY A 87 -6.02 -7.89 6.91
C GLY A 87 -6.82 -7.89 5.61
N LEU A 88 -6.75 -8.97 4.83
CA LEU A 88 -7.51 -9.14 3.58
C LEU A 88 -9.03 -9.11 3.82
N ASP A 89 -9.49 -9.69 4.93
CA ASP A 89 -10.90 -9.62 5.34
C ASP A 89 -11.34 -8.17 5.59
N ALA A 90 -10.59 -7.43 6.42
CA ALA A 90 -10.88 -6.03 6.70
C ALA A 90 -10.79 -5.15 5.43
N PHE A 91 -9.83 -5.44 4.55
CA PHE A 91 -9.69 -4.75 3.26
C PHE A 91 -10.93 -4.98 2.38
N ALA A 92 -11.39 -6.23 2.25
CA ALA A 92 -12.57 -6.56 1.46
C ALA A 92 -13.85 -5.95 2.04
N ASP A 93 -13.98 -5.89 3.37
CA ASP A 93 -15.13 -5.28 4.03
C ASP A 93 -15.20 -3.77 3.72
N ARG A 94 -14.06 -3.05 3.73
CA ARG A 94 -14.00 -1.63 3.30
C ARG A 94 -14.29 -1.47 1.81
N LEU A 95 -13.78 -2.37 0.98
CA LEU A 95 -14.03 -2.36 -0.46
C LEU A 95 -15.53 -2.54 -0.78
N ALA A 96 -16.22 -3.44 -0.08
CA ALA A 96 -17.65 -3.64 -0.21
C ALA A 96 -18.47 -2.41 0.19
N VAL A 97 -18.07 -1.71 1.27
CA VAL A 97 -18.73 -0.46 1.68
C VAL A 97 -18.58 0.61 0.60
N ALA A 98 -17.37 0.77 0.05
CA ALA A 98 -17.12 1.72 -1.03
C ALA A 98 -17.95 1.40 -2.28
N ALA A 99 -17.98 0.13 -2.68
CA ALA A 99 -18.77 -0.35 -3.81
C ALA A 99 -20.28 -0.14 -3.63
N GLY A 100 -20.83 -0.53 -2.47
CA GLY A 100 -22.26 -0.38 -2.17
C GLY A 100 -22.73 1.08 -2.17
N ARG A 101 -21.84 2.01 -1.80
CA ARG A 101 -22.09 3.46 -1.84
C ARG A 101 -21.69 4.12 -3.16
N ARG A 102 -21.02 3.39 -4.05
CA ARG A 102 -20.45 3.88 -5.32
C ARG A 102 -19.60 5.14 -5.14
N VAL A 103 -18.80 5.17 -4.07
CA VAL A 103 -17.97 6.35 -3.81
C VAL A 103 -16.89 6.48 -4.89
N PRO A 104 -16.50 7.71 -5.26
CA PRO A 104 -15.32 7.93 -6.10
C PRO A 104 -14.08 7.36 -5.41
N VAL A 105 -13.22 6.68 -6.17
CA VAL A 105 -12.02 6.03 -5.65
C VAL A 105 -10.76 6.51 -6.38
N LEU A 106 -9.65 6.57 -5.66
CA LEU A 106 -8.33 6.79 -6.24
C LEU A 106 -7.43 5.60 -5.89
N LEU A 107 -6.87 4.96 -6.92
CA LEU A 107 -5.94 3.86 -6.73
C LEU A 107 -4.54 4.30 -7.12
N GLY A 108 -3.53 3.90 -6.34
CA GLY A 108 -2.14 4.24 -6.65
C GLY A 108 -1.16 3.25 -6.06
N THR A 109 -0.04 3.04 -6.75
CA THR A 109 1.02 2.15 -6.30
C THR A 109 2.38 2.81 -6.36
N GLY A 110 3.15 2.64 -5.29
CA GLY A 110 4.57 2.92 -5.22
C GLY A 110 5.42 1.78 -5.77
N HIS A 111 4.86 0.57 -5.93
CA HIS A 111 5.56 -0.65 -6.37
C HIS A 111 5.05 -1.16 -7.75
N PRO A 112 5.06 -0.35 -8.83
CA PRO A 112 4.32 -0.63 -10.07
C PRO A 112 4.74 -1.91 -10.80
N HIS A 113 5.99 -2.37 -10.62
CA HIS A 113 6.44 -3.64 -11.22
C HIS A 113 5.84 -4.88 -10.57
N ARG A 114 5.32 -4.76 -9.34
CA ARG A 114 4.78 -5.89 -8.56
C ARG A 114 3.27 -5.79 -8.40
N LEU A 115 2.78 -4.65 -7.95
CA LEU A 115 1.41 -4.49 -7.48
C LEU A 115 0.44 -3.85 -8.48
N LEU A 116 0.91 -3.38 -9.64
CA LEU A 116 0.04 -2.70 -10.61
C LEU A 116 -1.18 -3.55 -11.02
N GLU A 117 -0.95 -4.82 -11.36
CA GLU A 117 -2.04 -5.73 -11.74
C GLU A 117 -3.00 -6.04 -10.59
N PHE A 118 -2.52 -6.00 -9.34
CA PHE A 118 -3.37 -6.16 -8.16
C PHE A 118 -4.36 -5.00 -8.06
N TYR A 119 -3.88 -3.75 -8.07
CA TYR A 119 -4.75 -2.59 -7.97
C TYR A 119 -5.60 -2.37 -9.23
N ALA A 120 -5.09 -2.69 -10.42
CA ALA A 120 -5.85 -2.55 -11.66
C ALA A 120 -7.08 -3.47 -11.67
N ALA A 121 -6.95 -4.70 -11.16
CA ALA A 121 -8.09 -5.59 -11.02
C ALA A 121 -9.14 -5.06 -10.03
N LEU A 122 -8.72 -4.40 -8.95
CA LEU A 122 -9.65 -3.75 -8.01
C LEU A 122 -10.32 -2.52 -8.64
N ALA A 123 -9.58 -1.72 -9.41
CA ALA A 123 -10.12 -0.57 -10.13
C ALA A 123 -11.21 -1.02 -11.13
N ASP A 124 -10.94 -2.06 -11.92
CA ASP A 124 -11.90 -2.61 -12.88
C ASP A 124 -13.18 -3.11 -12.20
N ALA A 125 -13.04 -3.83 -11.07
CA ALA A 125 -14.17 -4.36 -10.32
C ALA A 125 -15.02 -3.25 -9.65
N LEU A 126 -14.39 -2.20 -9.12
CA LEU A 126 -15.10 -1.04 -8.57
C LEU A 126 -15.79 -0.23 -9.67
N SER A 127 -15.14 -0.05 -10.81
CA SER A 127 -15.70 0.63 -11.98
C SER A 127 -16.93 -0.11 -12.51
N SER A 128 -16.90 -1.44 -12.59
CA SER A 128 -18.01 -2.25 -13.11
C SER A 128 -19.30 -2.16 -12.28
N VAL A 129 -19.18 -1.84 -10.98
CA VAL A 129 -20.34 -1.62 -10.09
C VAL A 129 -20.72 -0.14 -9.93
N GLY A 130 -20.05 0.75 -10.67
CA GLY A 130 -20.40 2.16 -10.82
C GLY A 130 -19.62 3.13 -9.94
N CYS A 131 -18.51 2.72 -9.31
CA CYS A 131 -17.60 3.68 -8.66
C CYS A 131 -16.81 4.46 -9.71
N THR A 132 -16.74 5.79 -9.56
CA THR A 132 -15.85 6.61 -10.40
C THR A 132 -14.39 6.39 -10.02
N VAL A 133 -13.58 5.82 -10.91
CA VAL A 133 -12.13 5.70 -10.73
C VAL A 133 -11.46 7.00 -11.18
N LEU A 134 -10.92 7.76 -10.23
CA LEU A 134 -10.36 9.09 -10.46
C LEU A 134 -8.93 9.00 -11.00
N THR A 135 -8.61 9.88 -11.95
CA THR A 135 -7.25 10.03 -12.51
C THR A 135 -6.75 11.48 -12.47
N PRO A 136 -6.79 12.17 -11.31
CA PRO A 136 -6.39 13.56 -11.21
C PRO A 136 -4.89 13.74 -11.44
N ALA A 137 -4.49 14.95 -11.82
CA ALA A 137 -3.09 15.30 -12.02
C ALA A 137 -2.35 14.39 -13.05
N TYR A 138 -3.06 13.76 -13.99
CA TYR A 138 -2.43 13.00 -15.08
C TYR A 138 -1.39 13.87 -15.81
N GLY A 139 -0.17 13.34 -15.96
CA GLY A 139 0.94 14.03 -16.63
C GLY A 139 1.64 15.09 -15.77
N HIS A 140 1.23 15.32 -14.51
CA HIS A 140 1.91 16.27 -13.64
C HIS A 140 3.33 15.81 -13.30
N ARG A 141 4.22 16.79 -13.21
CA ARG A 141 5.61 16.58 -12.77
C ARG A 141 5.67 16.65 -11.25
N VAL A 142 6.36 15.69 -10.64
CA VAL A 142 6.56 15.60 -9.19
C VAL A 142 8.05 15.43 -8.93
N ASP A 143 8.61 16.34 -8.14
CA ASP A 143 10.01 16.26 -7.72
C ASP A 143 10.13 15.36 -6.49
N ILE A 144 10.77 14.20 -6.66
CA ILE A 144 10.91 13.18 -5.63
C ILE A 144 12.36 13.14 -5.14
N ALA A 145 12.54 13.28 -3.83
CA ALA A 145 13.84 13.10 -3.20
C ALA A 145 14.27 11.62 -3.30
N THR A 146 15.46 11.38 -3.85
CA THR A 146 16.08 10.06 -3.93
C THR A 146 17.43 10.08 -3.23
N ARG A 147 18.06 8.91 -3.06
CA ARG A 147 19.45 8.83 -2.57
C ARG A 147 20.47 9.54 -3.49
N PHE A 148 20.07 9.85 -4.73
CA PHE A 148 20.90 10.52 -5.74
C PHE A 148 20.46 11.99 -5.97
N GLY A 149 19.80 12.60 -4.98
CA GLY A 149 19.22 13.94 -5.09
C GLY A 149 17.78 13.94 -5.58
N VAL A 150 17.26 15.13 -5.88
CA VAL A 150 15.89 15.32 -6.37
C VAL A 150 15.80 14.86 -7.83
N ARG A 151 14.80 14.04 -8.13
CA ARG A 151 14.50 13.58 -9.49
C ARG A 151 13.07 13.94 -9.82
N THR A 152 12.87 14.67 -10.92
CA THR A 152 11.53 14.88 -11.44
C THR A 152 11.00 13.60 -12.06
N ARG A 153 9.79 13.22 -11.66
CA ARG A 153 9.01 12.11 -12.19
C ARG A 153 7.70 12.62 -12.75
N VAL A 154 7.02 11.82 -13.57
CA VAL A 154 5.71 12.14 -14.11
C VAL A 154 4.67 11.21 -13.48
N LEU A 155 3.58 11.78 -12.99
CA LEU A 155 2.42 11.02 -12.51
C LEU A 155 1.63 10.52 -13.71
N ASP A 156 1.43 9.22 -13.81
CA ASP A 156 0.72 8.56 -14.90
C ASP A 156 -0.29 7.55 -14.36
N TYR A 157 -1.21 7.09 -15.20
CA TYR A 157 -2.26 6.15 -14.86
C TYR A 157 -2.30 4.98 -15.84
N VAL A 158 -2.26 3.76 -15.30
CA VAL A 158 -2.47 2.52 -16.06
C VAL A 158 -3.68 1.81 -15.51
N ARG A 159 -4.71 1.62 -16.35
CA ARG A 159 -5.98 0.96 -15.96
C ARG A 159 -6.54 1.52 -14.65
N GLY A 160 -6.56 2.86 -14.55
CA GLY A 160 -7.07 3.57 -13.37
C GLY A 160 -6.15 3.61 -12.15
N VAL A 161 -4.94 3.03 -12.22
CA VAL A 161 -3.98 3.01 -11.12
C VAL A 161 -2.88 4.05 -11.37
N ALA A 162 -2.71 4.95 -10.40
CA ALA A 162 -1.67 5.96 -10.40
C ALA A 162 -0.28 5.35 -10.12
N LEU A 163 0.74 5.77 -10.87
CA LEU A 163 2.13 5.43 -10.62
C LEU A 163 3.07 6.54 -11.10
N MET A 164 4.32 6.51 -10.64
CA MET A 164 5.35 7.44 -11.12
C MET A 164 6.14 6.84 -12.28
N ARG A 165 6.48 7.66 -13.27
CA ARG A 165 7.37 7.31 -14.39
C ARG A 165 8.58 8.22 -14.52
N GLU A 166 9.62 7.69 -15.17
CA GLU A 166 10.71 8.50 -15.71
C GLU A 166 10.20 9.50 -16.76
N PRO A 167 10.64 10.77 -16.76
CA PRO A 167 10.28 11.72 -17.82
C PRO A 167 10.74 11.24 -19.20
N GLY A 168 9.91 11.45 -20.22
CA GLY A 168 10.27 11.14 -21.61
C GLY A 168 10.15 9.67 -22.01
N VAL A 169 9.85 8.77 -21.08
CA VAL A 169 9.49 7.39 -21.42
C VAL A 169 8.08 7.37 -22.02
N ARG A 170 7.99 7.03 -23.31
CA ARG A 170 6.76 6.70 -24.02
C ARG A 170 6.86 5.21 -24.39
N GLY A 171 5.94 4.38 -23.92
CA GLY A 171 6.04 2.93 -24.10
C GLY A 171 4.85 2.18 -23.51
N ALA A 172 4.91 0.85 -23.54
CA ALA A 172 3.86 0.00 -23.02
C ALA A 172 3.58 0.30 -21.52
N PRO A 173 2.34 0.09 -21.03
CA PRO A 173 1.97 0.39 -19.64
C PRO A 173 2.91 -0.22 -18.58
N SER A 174 3.58 -1.33 -18.87
CA SER A 174 4.51 -2.04 -18.00
C SER A 174 5.95 -1.47 -17.95
N GLU A 175 6.33 -0.57 -18.88
CA GLU A 175 7.72 -0.11 -19.02
C GLU A 175 7.95 1.30 -18.44
N GLY A 176 8.90 1.42 -17.51
CA GLY A 176 9.34 2.72 -16.98
C GLY A 176 8.58 3.25 -15.77
N GLY A 177 7.74 2.43 -15.14
CA GLY A 177 7.25 2.70 -13.78
C GLY A 177 8.43 2.79 -12.80
N VAL A 178 8.32 3.67 -11.81
CA VAL A 178 9.38 3.96 -10.84
C VAL A 178 8.91 3.56 -9.46
N HIS A 179 9.70 2.71 -8.81
CA HIS A 179 9.50 2.39 -7.40
C HIS A 179 9.62 3.65 -6.52
N THR A 180 8.63 3.92 -5.69
CA THR A 180 8.65 5.08 -4.79
C THR A 180 7.87 4.87 -3.50
N HIS A 181 8.48 5.32 -2.41
CA HIS A 181 7.89 5.39 -1.07
C HIS A 181 7.35 6.79 -0.76
N SER A 182 7.46 7.72 -1.71
CA SER A 182 7.14 9.13 -1.51
C SER A 182 5.62 9.34 -1.39
N PRO A 183 5.15 10.19 -0.47
CA PRO A 183 3.75 10.60 -0.41
C PRO A 183 3.42 11.73 -1.40
N LEU A 184 4.43 12.33 -2.04
CA LEU A 184 4.21 13.48 -2.92
C LEU A 184 3.29 13.17 -4.12
N PRO A 185 3.35 11.98 -4.76
CA PRO A 185 2.41 11.62 -5.82
C PRO A 185 0.95 11.72 -5.39
N VAL A 186 0.58 11.13 -4.25
CA VAL A 186 -0.81 11.17 -3.76
C VAL A 186 -1.21 12.57 -3.32
N ARG A 187 -0.30 13.33 -2.69
CA ARG A 187 -0.56 14.72 -2.30
C ARG A 187 -0.82 15.61 -3.53
N THR A 188 -0.07 15.42 -4.60
CA THR A 188 -0.29 16.13 -5.88
C THR A 188 -1.63 15.74 -6.49
N ALA A 189 -1.94 14.44 -6.56
CA ALA A 189 -3.20 13.94 -7.09
C ALA A 189 -4.42 14.50 -6.32
N LEU A 190 -4.38 14.43 -4.99
CA LEU A 190 -5.45 14.93 -4.12
C LEU A 190 -5.55 16.46 -4.14
N GLY A 191 -4.41 17.16 -4.20
CA GLY A 191 -4.40 18.63 -4.32
C GLY A 191 -5.06 19.12 -5.60
N VAL A 192 -4.80 18.47 -6.74
CA VAL A 192 -5.46 18.80 -8.02
C VAL A 192 -6.95 18.41 -7.98
N ALA A 193 -7.29 17.26 -7.40
CA ALA A 193 -8.69 16.86 -7.23
C ALA A 193 -9.47 17.89 -6.40
N ALA A 194 -8.89 18.39 -5.30
CA ALA A 194 -9.50 19.40 -4.43
C ALA A 194 -9.64 20.78 -5.10
N ALA A 195 -8.73 21.13 -6.01
CA ALA A 195 -8.81 22.38 -6.77
C ALA A 195 -9.79 22.30 -7.96
N SER A 196 -10.25 21.10 -8.32
CA SER A 196 -11.16 20.87 -9.45
C SER A 196 -12.62 20.87 -8.98
N ALA A 197 -13.56 21.21 -9.86
CA ALA A 197 -15.00 21.13 -9.55
C ALA A 197 -15.58 19.69 -9.52
N GLY A 198 -14.70 18.68 -9.64
CA GLY A 198 -15.06 17.26 -9.63
C GLY A 198 -15.13 16.68 -8.21
N PRO A 199 -15.51 15.41 -8.08
CA PRO A 199 -15.57 14.75 -6.79
C PRO A 199 -14.18 14.47 -6.21
N LEU A 200 -14.06 14.57 -4.89
CA LEU A 200 -12.94 14.01 -4.14
C LEU A 200 -13.09 12.50 -3.97
N PRO A 201 -11.99 11.74 -3.85
CA PRO A 201 -12.07 10.32 -3.52
C PRO A 201 -12.67 10.14 -2.12
N GLY A 202 -13.68 9.28 -2.02
CA GLY A 202 -14.19 8.78 -0.74
C GLY A 202 -13.35 7.62 -0.19
N LEU A 203 -12.48 7.03 -1.01
CA LEU A 203 -11.52 5.99 -0.61
C LEU A 203 -10.26 6.06 -1.49
N VAL A 204 -9.08 6.00 -0.86
CA VAL A 204 -7.79 5.78 -1.52
C VAL A 204 -7.33 4.34 -1.26
N ILE A 205 -6.93 3.64 -2.32
CA ILE A 205 -6.44 2.26 -2.25
C ILE A 205 -5.02 2.22 -2.80
N GLY A 206 -4.05 1.74 -2.02
CA GLY A 206 -2.67 1.70 -2.49
C GLY A 206 -1.66 1.08 -1.53
N ASP A 207 -0.39 1.43 -1.71
CA ASP A 207 0.74 1.01 -0.88
C ASP A 207 1.68 2.19 -0.55
N HIS A 208 2.58 1.98 0.41
CA HIS A 208 3.60 2.92 0.85
C HIS A 208 3.06 4.36 1.10
N GLY A 209 3.63 5.35 0.39
CA GLY A 209 3.28 6.76 0.51
C GLY A 209 1.90 7.12 -0.03
N TRP A 210 1.29 6.28 -0.88
CA TRP A 210 -0.07 6.54 -1.36
C TRP A 210 -1.09 6.47 -0.22
N VAL A 211 -1.00 5.43 0.60
CA VAL A 211 -1.95 5.23 1.70
C VAL A 211 -1.63 6.10 2.90
N CYS A 212 -0.35 6.23 3.28
CA CYS A 212 0.04 7.09 4.38
C CYS A 212 -0.23 8.57 4.06
N GLY A 213 0.09 9.02 2.85
CA GLY A 213 -0.15 10.40 2.43
C GLY A 213 -1.64 10.75 2.35
N ALA A 214 -2.50 9.83 1.89
CA ALA A 214 -3.94 10.03 1.87
C ALA A 214 -4.56 10.04 3.28
N GLY A 215 -4.22 9.04 4.10
CA GLY A 215 -4.69 8.95 5.48
C GLY A 215 -4.29 10.16 6.33
N GLN A 216 -3.08 10.69 6.13
CA GLN A 216 -2.62 11.91 6.79
C GLN A 216 -3.48 13.13 6.44
N LEU A 217 -4.00 13.19 5.21
CA LEU A 217 -4.89 14.26 4.75
C LEU A 217 -6.36 14.04 5.16
N GLY A 218 -6.66 13.00 5.93
CA GLY A 218 -8.01 12.69 6.39
C GLY A 218 -8.90 12.04 5.35
N ILE A 219 -8.34 11.58 4.22
CA ILE A 219 -9.07 10.75 3.25
C ILE A 219 -8.99 9.30 3.71
N GLU A 220 -10.11 8.59 3.70
CA GLU A 220 -10.12 7.18 4.04
C GLU A 220 -9.15 6.40 3.14
N ALA A 221 -8.25 5.62 3.74
CA ALA A 221 -7.22 4.88 3.02
C ALA A 221 -7.11 3.44 3.50
N ILE A 222 -6.93 2.52 2.53
CA ILE A 222 -6.65 1.10 2.78
C ILE A 222 -5.52 0.61 1.87
N GLY A 223 -4.72 -0.37 2.32
CA GLY A 223 -3.57 -0.78 1.53
C GLY A 223 -2.86 -2.06 1.93
N LEU A 224 -1.89 -2.43 1.10
CA LEU A 224 -0.87 -3.44 1.41
C LEU A 224 0.36 -2.76 2.01
N ALA A 225 1.07 -3.45 2.90
CA ALA A 225 2.33 -2.96 3.46
C ALA A 225 3.29 -4.11 3.82
N ASP A 226 4.56 -3.94 3.45
CA ASP A 226 5.65 -4.83 3.83
C ASP A 226 6.01 -4.71 5.32
N ALA A 227 6.61 -5.76 5.87
CA ALA A 227 7.04 -5.83 7.26
C ALA A 227 8.14 -4.80 7.59
N ASP A 228 8.86 -4.25 6.60
CA ASP A 228 9.86 -3.21 6.82
C ASP A 228 9.32 -1.77 6.63
N ASP A 229 8.02 -1.62 6.42
CA ASP A 229 7.33 -0.33 6.37
C ASP A 229 6.41 -0.17 7.58
N PRO A 230 6.89 0.41 8.70
CA PRO A 230 6.07 0.56 9.91
C PRO A 230 4.98 1.64 9.79
N ALA A 231 5.13 2.61 8.87
CA ALA A 231 4.24 3.77 8.81
C ALA A 231 2.76 3.42 8.54
N PRO A 232 2.40 2.54 7.57
CA PRO A 232 1.00 2.15 7.38
C PRO A 232 0.37 1.55 8.64
N PHE A 233 1.11 0.73 9.39
CA PHE A 233 0.62 0.10 10.62
C PHE A 233 0.47 1.10 11.77
N VAL A 234 1.42 2.02 11.92
CA VAL A 234 1.27 3.14 12.88
C VAL A 234 0.08 4.00 12.51
N GLY A 235 -0.08 4.35 11.24
CA GLY A 235 -1.23 5.12 10.78
C GLY A 235 -2.55 4.38 11.00
N ARG A 236 -2.59 3.04 10.89
CA ARG A 236 -3.77 2.26 11.30
C ARG A 236 -4.03 2.34 12.80
N ALA A 237 -2.99 2.18 13.62
CA ALA A 237 -3.10 2.26 15.07
C ALA A 237 -3.57 3.64 15.56
N GLU A 238 -3.23 4.70 14.83
CA GLU A 238 -3.65 6.09 15.08
C GLU A 238 -4.94 6.48 14.32
N GLY A 239 -5.63 5.52 13.69
CA GLY A 239 -6.92 5.76 13.02
C GLY A 239 -6.84 6.57 11.72
N ARG A 240 -5.64 6.75 11.15
CA ARG A 240 -5.39 7.40 9.86
C ARG A 240 -5.62 6.46 8.68
N LEU A 241 -5.48 5.15 8.87
CA LEU A 241 -5.78 4.12 7.87
C LEU A 241 -6.86 3.17 8.38
N SER A 242 -7.81 2.81 7.51
CA SER A 242 -8.94 1.95 7.88
C SER A 242 -8.62 0.45 7.81
N ALA A 243 -7.71 0.05 6.93
CA ALA A 243 -7.25 -1.33 6.82
C ALA A 243 -5.84 -1.38 6.21
N VAL A 244 -4.98 -2.23 6.77
CA VAL A 244 -3.64 -2.50 6.26
C VAL A 244 -3.42 -4.00 6.26
N VAL A 245 -2.93 -4.54 5.13
CA VAL A 245 -2.65 -5.96 4.96
C VAL A 245 -1.14 -6.18 5.04
N PRO A 246 -0.63 -6.88 6.06
CA PRO A 246 0.79 -7.23 6.12
C PRO A 246 1.10 -8.32 5.09
N LEU A 247 2.02 -8.07 4.16
CA LEU A 247 2.55 -9.05 3.21
C LEU A 247 3.86 -8.57 2.58
N ASP A 248 4.67 -9.48 2.02
CA ASP A 248 5.84 -9.13 1.20
C ASP A 248 5.36 -8.58 -0.16
N ASP A 249 5.65 -7.30 -0.43
CA ASP A 249 5.20 -6.63 -1.65
C ASP A 249 6.17 -6.78 -2.85
N ALA A 250 7.31 -7.43 -2.63
CA ALA A 250 8.36 -7.61 -3.61
C ALA A 250 8.21 -8.90 -4.43
N VAL A 251 7.27 -9.79 -4.09
CA VAL A 251 7.03 -11.06 -4.82
C VAL A 251 6.50 -10.82 -6.24
N ARG A 252 6.53 -11.87 -7.07
CA ARG A 252 6.08 -11.80 -8.48
C ARG A 252 4.61 -11.42 -8.58
N SER A 253 4.27 -10.56 -9.53
CA SER A 253 2.90 -10.02 -9.73
C SER A 253 1.82 -11.10 -9.88
N THR A 254 2.17 -12.25 -10.46
CA THR A 254 1.23 -13.38 -10.63
C THR A 254 0.81 -14.02 -9.30
N HIS A 255 1.62 -13.90 -8.24
CA HIS A 255 1.30 -14.45 -6.92
C HIS A 255 0.19 -13.67 -6.20
N TYR A 256 -0.13 -12.44 -6.60
CA TYR A 256 -1.25 -11.70 -6.01
C TYR A 256 -2.62 -12.14 -6.55
N ARG A 257 -2.68 -12.91 -7.64
CA ARG A 257 -3.97 -13.30 -8.27
C ARG A 257 -4.94 -14.01 -7.31
N PRO A 258 -4.51 -14.95 -6.45
CA PRO A 258 -5.39 -15.54 -5.44
C PRO A 258 -5.94 -14.52 -4.43
N LEU A 259 -5.14 -13.51 -4.06
CA LEU A 259 -5.57 -12.46 -3.13
C LEU A 259 -6.63 -11.56 -3.78
N ILE A 260 -6.44 -11.17 -5.04
CA ILE A 260 -7.44 -10.42 -5.81
C ILE A 260 -8.78 -11.18 -5.80
N ARG A 261 -8.75 -12.48 -6.16
CA ARG A 261 -9.97 -13.32 -6.17
C ARG A 261 -10.61 -13.41 -4.79
N TYR A 262 -9.80 -13.56 -3.74
CA TYR A 262 -10.30 -13.62 -2.37
C TYR A 262 -11.04 -12.34 -1.99
N ILE A 263 -10.39 -11.19 -2.18
CA ILE A 263 -10.95 -9.87 -1.87
C ILE A 263 -12.23 -9.63 -2.65
N LEU A 264 -12.21 -9.83 -3.97
CA LEU A 264 -13.38 -9.55 -4.82
C LEU A 264 -14.56 -10.47 -4.52
N ASN A 265 -14.33 -11.77 -4.30
CA ASN A 265 -15.40 -12.69 -3.91
C ASN A 265 -16.03 -12.27 -2.57
N ARG A 266 -15.20 -11.93 -1.58
CA ARG A 266 -15.66 -11.51 -0.25
C ARG A 266 -16.40 -10.19 -0.30
N ALA A 267 -15.97 -9.26 -1.16
CA ALA A 267 -16.63 -7.98 -1.36
C ALA A 267 -17.89 -8.06 -2.25
N HIS A 268 -18.26 -9.25 -2.75
CA HIS A 268 -19.34 -9.46 -3.72
C HIS A 268 -19.16 -8.69 -5.04
N LEU A 269 -17.92 -8.64 -5.53
CA LEU A 269 -17.49 -7.95 -6.75
C LEU A 269 -16.94 -8.90 -7.83
N SER A 270 -17.18 -10.20 -7.69
CA SER A 270 -16.72 -11.27 -8.59
C SER A 270 -17.72 -11.64 -9.67
#